data_AF-A0A9J5WRG6-F1
#
_entry.id   AF-A0A9J5WRG6-F1
#
_cell.length_a   1.000
_cell.length_b   1.000
_cell.length_c   1.000
_cell.angle_alpha   90.00
_cell.angle_beta   90.00
_cell.angle_gamma   90.00
#
_symmetry.space_group_name_H-M   'P 1'
#
loop_
_entity.id
_entity.type
_entity.pdbx_description
1 polymer ?
#
loop_
_entity_poly.entity_id
_entity_poly.type
_entity_poly.pdbx_seq_one_letter_code
_entity_poly.pdbx_strand_id
1 'polypeptide(L)'
;MSSFSRLLSTISKKVVKPFSPTPSTQKIHKFSLLDQCMDLTFPPGLSWKNVPHANDGGRLSIAQLSHFDCGGMSISVCMSHKVGDARNAFSFLKDWATITRQYPNGELSCPSYHVQDSLMPSLPDGPLKFPVVVEPNAKESVEFEKMFFLSESNIRALKALIVDDPSSIVQNPTTTEVVSAIVYKCAAIVGANISNGNDSSSQMVLVSDLRKTIPPSIKSTSTIGNILTAFSTPIYNLEDLRLPKLVADIRKSKHELSTRDNFKENKWVSEMLEYANKINTRTEDDQSYR
;
A
#
# COMPACT_ATOMS: atom_id res chain seq x y z
N MET A 1 -2.05 11.52 -29.02
CA MET A 1 -2.32 12.50 -27.95
C MET A 1 -3.37 13.52 -28.38
N SER A 2 -4.66 13.23 -28.21
CA SER A 2 -5.75 14.20 -27.95
C SER A 2 -7.03 13.38 -27.71
N SER A 3 -7.96 13.88 -26.88
CA SER A 3 -9.32 13.34 -26.63
C SER A 3 -9.63 12.58 -25.33
N PHE A 4 -8.90 12.83 -24.23
CA PHE A 4 -9.45 12.59 -22.87
C PHE A 4 -9.64 13.86 -22.02
N SER A 5 -9.18 15.02 -22.49
CA SER A 5 -9.22 16.27 -21.70
C SER A 5 -10.57 16.99 -21.68
N ARG A 6 -11.62 16.44 -22.30
CA ARG A 6 -12.96 17.08 -22.38
C ARG A 6 -14.02 16.52 -21.44
N LEU A 7 -13.71 15.46 -20.67
CA LEU A 7 -14.72 14.75 -19.85
C LEU A 7 -14.74 15.16 -18.37
N LEU A 8 -13.87 16.07 -17.92
CA LEU A 8 -13.79 16.47 -16.51
C LEU A 8 -13.56 17.97 -16.38
N SER A 9 -14.61 18.74 -16.11
CA SER A 9 -14.50 20.12 -15.65
C SER A 9 -14.35 20.16 -14.13
N THR A 10 -13.30 20.83 -13.60
CA THR A 10 -13.18 21.06 -12.15
C THR A 10 -14.20 22.12 -11.72
N ILE A 11 -15.25 21.72 -11.02
CA ILE A 11 -16.37 22.61 -10.64
C ILE A 11 -16.04 23.45 -9.39
N SER A 12 -15.19 22.95 -8.49
CA SER A 12 -14.75 23.68 -7.30
C SER A 12 -13.44 23.11 -6.73
N LYS A 13 -12.60 23.99 -6.18
CA LYS A 13 -11.46 23.62 -5.34
C LYS A 13 -11.66 24.26 -3.96
N LYS A 14 -11.92 23.45 -2.94
CA LYS A 14 -12.04 23.92 -1.56
C LYS A 14 -10.93 23.29 -0.72
N VAL A 15 -10.11 24.12 -0.09
CA VAL A 15 -9.17 23.66 0.94
C VAL A 15 -9.94 23.58 2.25
N VAL A 16 -10.15 22.36 2.75
CA VAL A 16 -10.73 22.15 4.07
C VAL A 16 -9.58 22.23 5.09
N LYS A 17 -9.62 23.25 5.94
CA LYS A 17 -8.68 23.36 7.06
C LYS A 17 -9.11 22.40 8.18
N PRO A 18 -8.18 21.81 8.95
CA PRO A 18 -8.55 21.04 10.13
C PRO A 18 -9.36 21.90 11.11
N PHE A 19 -10.28 21.26 11.83
CA PHE A 19 -11.19 21.93 12.79
C PHE A 19 -10.43 22.66 13.90
N SER A 20 -9.23 22.18 14.25
CA SER A 20 -8.27 22.86 15.12
C SER A 20 -6.96 23.10 14.37
N PRO A 21 -6.31 24.26 14.55
CA PRO A 21 -4.96 24.47 14.02
C PRO A 21 -4.00 23.49 14.71
N THR A 22 -3.21 22.77 13.91
CA THR A 22 -2.14 21.92 14.43
C THR A 22 -1.22 22.76 15.33
N PRO A 23 -1.05 22.42 16.62
CA PRO A 23 -0.16 23.15 17.53
C PRO A 23 1.24 23.29 16.91
N SER A 24 1.93 24.42 17.16
CA SER A 24 3.27 24.67 16.59
C SER A 24 4.27 23.56 16.92
N THR A 25 4.13 22.95 18.09
CA THR A 25 4.91 21.80 18.57
C THR A 25 4.63 20.49 17.82
N GLN A 26 3.51 20.40 17.09
CA GLN A 26 3.08 19.22 16.34
C GLN A 26 3.16 19.40 14.81
N LYS A 27 3.66 20.55 14.33
CA LYS A 27 3.82 20.82 12.88
C LYS A 27 4.88 19.96 12.22
N ILE A 28 5.84 19.47 12.99
CA ILE A 28 7.01 18.71 12.51
C ILE A 28 7.13 17.45 13.36
N HIS A 29 6.23 16.49 13.18
CA HIS A 29 6.45 15.15 13.71
C HIS A 29 6.98 14.26 12.60
N LYS A 30 8.03 13.50 12.92
CA LYS A 30 8.47 12.33 12.15
C LYS A 30 7.52 11.18 12.52
N PHE A 31 6.28 11.22 12.04
CA PHE A 31 5.22 10.27 12.43
C PHE A 31 5.49 8.82 11.98
N SER A 32 6.42 8.60 11.05
CA SER A 32 6.72 7.31 10.44
C SER A 32 8.05 7.31 9.69
N LEU A 33 8.56 6.10 9.39
CA LEU A 33 9.66 5.88 8.44
C LEU A 33 9.44 6.61 7.10
N LEU A 34 8.18 6.69 6.66
CA LEU A 34 7.78 7.36 5.41
C LEU A 34 7.89 8.89 5.50
N ASP A 35 7.87 9.49 6.69
CA ASP A 35 8.06 10.94 6.85
C ASP A 35 9.48 11.39 6.57
N GLN A 36 10.45 10.48 6.70
CA GLN A 36 11.84 10.74 6.34
C GLN A 36 12.05 10.74 4.83
N CYS A 37 11.07 10.28 4.03
CA CYS A 37 11.09 10.32 2.58
C CYS A 37 10.58 11.68 2.06
N MET A 38 11.37 12.41 1.28
CA MET A 38 10.95 13.69 0.71
C MET A 38 10.13 13.53 -0.60
N ASP A 39 9.26 14.52 -0.83
CA ASP A 39 8.76 15.03 -2.13
C ASP A 39 7.88 14.22 -3.07
N LEU A 40 7.22 13.15 -2.64
CA LEU A 40 6.15 12.54 -3.47
C LEU A 40 4.89 12.33 -2.64
N THR A 41 4.13 13.41 -2.44
CA THR A 41 2.79 13.31 -1.86
C THR A 41 1.83 12.61 -2.82
N PHE A 42 2.08 12.69 -4.13
CA PHE A 42 1.29 12.07 -5.19
C PHE A 42 2.18 11.65 -6.38
N PRO A 43 1.99 10.44 -6.97
CA PRO A 43 2.73 10.02 -8.16
C PRO A 43 2.51 10.96 -9.36
N PRO A 44 3.55 11.24 -10.18
CA PRO A 44 3.40 11.97 -11.43
C PRO A 44 2.60 11.12 -12.42
N GLY A 45 1.43 11.62 -12.87
CA GLY A 45 0.61 10.93 -13.88
C GLY A 45 -0.88 11.00 -13.59
N LEU A 46 -1.23 11.17 -12.32
CA LEU A 46 -2.61 11.20 -11.85
C LEU A 46 -3.24 12.58 -11.96
N SER A 47 -4.58 12.64 -11.86
CA SER A 47 -5.41 13.86 -11.87
C SER A 47 -4.95 14.96 -10.89
N TRP A 48 -4.10 14.59 -9.94
CA TRP A 48 -3.56 15.41 -8.86
C TRP A 48 -2.27 16.18 -9.23
N LYS A 49 -1.75 16.01 -10.46
CA LYS A 49 -0.60 16.77 -11.01
C LYS A 49 -0.70 18.29 -10.87
N ASN A 50 -1.92 18.83 -10.82
CA ASN A 50 -2.20 20.27 -10.76
C ASN A 50 -2.42 20.80 -9.34
N VAL A 51 -1.98 20.06 -8.32
CA VAL A 51 -1.92 20.55 -6.95
C VAL A 51 -0.56 21.22 -6.80
N PRO A 52 -0.50 22.55 -6.65
CA PRO A 52 0.79 23.23 -6.51
C PRO A 52 1.59 22.59 -5.37
N HIS A 53 2.88 22.32 -5.61
CA HIS A 53 3.86 22.19 -4.54
C HIS A 53 3.95 23.57 -3.88
N ALA A 54 3.04 23.86 -2.97
CA ALA A 54 3.08 25.09 -2.23
C ALA A 54 4.03 24.89 -1.05
N ASN A 55 4.78 25.94 -0.74
CA ASN A 55 5.68 26.08 0.41
C ASN A 55 4.91 26.07 1.77
N ASP A 56 3.87 25.24 1.91
CA ASP A 56 2.89 25.25 3.01
C ASP A 56 2.85 23.94 3.84
N GLY A 57 3.81 23.03 3.64
CA GLY A 57 3.95 21.81 4.44
C GLY A 57 3.27 20.55 3.88
N GLY A 58 2.77 20.61 2.64
CA GLY A 58 2.28 19.45 1.89
C GLY A 58 0.87 18.98 2.29
N ARG A 59 0.00 18.76 1.31
CA ARG A 59 -1.39 18.29 1.55
C ARG A 59 -1.40 16.79 1.80
N LEU A 60 -1.76 16.36 3.01
CA LEU A 60 -1.75 14.95 3.40
C LEU A 60 -2.99 14.16 2.92
N SER A 61 -4.04 14.84 2.46
CA SER A 61 -5.22 14.22 1.85
C SER A 61 -5.92 15.19 0.91
N ILE A 62 -6.51 14.68 -0.18
CA ILE A 62 -7.27 15.44 -1.17
C ILE A 62 -8.50 14.62 -1.58
N ALA A 63 -9.66 15.28 -1.65
CA ALA A 63 -10.89 14.70 -2.18
C ALA A 63 -11.33 15.44 -3.44
N GLN A 64 -11.87 14.72 -4.42
CA GLN A 64 -12.45 15.23 -5.65
C GLN A 64 -13.87 14.66 -5.81
N LEU A 65 -14.80 15.54 -6.12
CA LEU A 65 -16.14 15.18 -6.56
C LEU A 65 -16.25 15.45 -8.07
N SER A 66 -16.60 14.42 -8.85
CA SER A 66 -16.83 14.53 -10.28
C SER A 66 -18.30 14.24 -10.57
N HIS A 67 -18.90 15.08 -11.41
CA HIS A 67 -20.24 14.87 -11.96
C HIS A 67 -20.12 14.41 -13.41
N PHE A 68 -20.97 13.48 -13.82
CA PHE A 68 -21.05 12.99 -15.19
C PHE A 68 -22.32 13.51 -15.85
N ASP A 69 -22.28 13.70 -17.17
CA ASP A 69 -23.40 14.25 -17.94
C ASP A 69 -24.69 13.41 -17.81
N CYS A 70 -24.57 12.13 -17.49
CA CYS A 70 -25.70 11.25 -17.19
C CYS A 70 -26.34 11.47 -15.82
N GLY A 71 -25.90 12.46 -15.05
CA GLY A 71 -26.32 12.72 -13.67
C GLY A 71 -25.60 11.86 -12.63
N GLY A 72 -24.71 10.96 -13.05
CA GLY A 72 -23.88 10.18 -12.15
C GLY A 72 -22.87 11.04 -11.37
N MET A 73 -22.42 10.55 -10.23
CA MET A 73 -21.39 11.21 -9.40
C MET A 73 -20.32 10.21 -8.96
N SER A 74 -19.06 10.63 -8.90
CA SER A 74 -17.97 9.87 -8.28
C SER A 74 -17.21 10.72 -7.28
N ILE A 75 -16.85 10.12 -6.14
CA ILE A 75 -15.96 10.72 -5.15
C ILE A 75 -14.64 9.95 -5.18
N SER A 76 -13.54 10.67 -5.39
CA SER A 76 -12.18 10.14 -5.32
C SER A 76 -11.45 10.78 -4.16
N VAL A 77 -10.78 9.97 -3.34
CA VAL A 77 -9.94 10.46 -2.24
C VAL A 77 -8.53 9.92 -2.43
N CYS A 78 -7.55 10.81 -2.28
CA CYS A 78 -6.15 10.46 -2.25
C CYS A 78 -5.58 10.87 -0.89
N MET A 79 -4.89 9.95 -0.22
CA MET A 79 -4.31 10.15 1.10
C MET A 79 -2.83 9.83 1.03
N SER A 80 -2.00 10.70 1.60
CA SER A 80 -0.58 10.43 1.75
C SER A 80 -0.39 9.22 2.65
N HIS A 81 0.37 8.24 2.17
CA HIS A 81 0.71 7.07 2.96
C HIS A 81 1.53 7.42 4.22
N LYS A 82 2.05 8.64 4.34
CA LYS A 82 2.71 9.15 5.57
C LYS A 82 1.78 9.17 6.78
N VAL A 83 0.51 9.51 6.59
CA VAL A 83 -0.45 9.70 7.70
C VAL A 83 -1.25 8.44 8.05
N GLY A 84 -1.23 7.42 7.20
CA GLY A 84 -1.96 6.19 7.47
C GLY A 84 -1.91 5.19 6.32
N ASP A 85 -2.28 3.97 6.64
CA ASP A 85 -2.39 2.87 5.69
C ASP A 85 -3.80 2.77 5.07
N ALA A 86 -4.00 1.78 4.20
CA ALA A 86 -5.28 1.54 3.54
C ALA A 86 -6.45 1.32 4.53
N ARG A 87 -6.18 0.78 5.74
CA ARG A 87 -7.21 0.61 6.78
C ARG A 87 -7.67 1.98 7.29
N ASN A 88 -6.74 2.90 7.52
CA ASN A 88 -7.08 4.27 7.92
C ASN A 88 -7.78 5.05 6.80
N ALA A 89 -7.37 4.88 5.53
CA ALA A 89 -8.07 5.46 4.40
C ALA A 89 -9.53 4.99 4.31
N PHE A 90 -9.78 3.69 4.51
CA PHE A 90 -11.13 3.14 4.53
C PHE A 90 -11.96 3.66 5.72
N SER A 91 -11.38 3.69 6.93
CA SER A 91 -12.06 4.25 8.11
C SER A 91 -12.43 5.71 7.89
N PHE A 92 -11.52 6.52 7.34
CA PHE A 92 -11.79 7.92 7.00
C PHE A 92 -13.00 8.07 6.06
N LEU A 93 -13.07 7.28 4.99
CA LEU A 93 -14.21 7.29 4.06
C LEU A 93 -15.51 6.84 4.74
N LYS A 94 -15.45 5.81 5.58
CA LYS A 94 -16.61 5.30 6.33
C LYS A 94 -17.14 6.34 7.31
N ASP A 95 -16.25 7.00 8.03
CA ASP A 95 -16.57 8.03 9.02
C ASP A 95 -17.13 9.27 8.32
N TRP A 96 -16.49 9.74 7.25
CA TRP A 96 -16.99 10.84 6.43
C TRP A 96 -18.40 10.56 5.89
N ALA A 97 -18.65 9.36 5.37
CA ALA A 97 -19.97 8.97 4.91
C ALA A 97 -21.01 8.89 6.05
N THR A 98 -20.60 8.46 7.24
CA THR A 98 -21.49 8.37 8.42
C THR A 98 -21.90 9.75 8.92
N ILE A 99 -20.94 10.66 9.10
CA ILE A 99 -21.19 12.06 9.49
C ILE A 99 -22.12 12.73 8.48
N THR A 100 -21.84 12.54 7.17
CA THR A 100 -22.66 13.14 6.11
C THR A 100 -24.10 12.64 6.14
N ARG A 101 -24.33 11.34 6.40
CA ARG A 101 -25.70 10.78 6.51
C ARG A 101 -26.47 11.24 7.74
N GLN A 102 -25.79 11.53 8.83
CA GLN A 102 -26.39 11.91 10.11
C GLN A 102 -26.40 13.42 10.34
N TYR A 103 -25.99 14.20 9.35
CA TYR A 103 -25.92 15.66 9.43
C TYR A 103 -27.30 16.28 9.76
N PRO A 104 -27.37 17.28 10.67
CA PRO A 104 -26.26 17.95 11.36
C PRO A 104 -25.78 17.24 12.64
N ASN A 105 -26.48 16.23 13.12
CA ASN A 105 -26.25 15.59 14.44
C ASN A 105 -25.27 14.40 14.38
N GLY A 106 -24.50 14.28 13.30
CA GLY A 106 -23.60 13.15 13.08
C GLY A 106 -22.38 13.22 13.99
N GLU A 107 -22.36 12.36 15.00
CA GLU A 107 -21.20 12.19 15.90
C GLU A 107 -20.53 10.84 15.65
N LEU A 108 -19.19 10.82 15.74
CA LEU A 108 -18.43 9.58 15.66
C LEU A 108 -18.48 8.87 17.01
N SER A 109 -18.87 7.60 17.01
CA SER A 109 -18.98 6.80 18.24
C SER A 109 -17.65 6.50 18.93
N CYS A 110 -16.50 6.80 18.30
CA CYS A 110 -15.18 6.53 18.87
C CYS A 110 -14.17 7.60 18.44
N PRO A 111 -13.53 8.31 19.39
CA PRO A 111 -12.45 9.24 19.05
C PRO A 111 -11.24 8.47 18.50
N SER A 112 -10.60 9.05 17.49
CA SER A 112 -9.39 8.51 16.90
C SER A 112 -8.22 8.52 17.88
N TYR A 113 -7.54 7.38 18.03
CA TYR A 113 -6.28 7.31 18.75
C TYR A 113 -5.12 7.39 17.75
N HIS A 114 -4.46 8.54 17.69
CA HIS A 114 -3.23 8.68 16.93
C HIS A 114 -2.11 7.99 17.69
N VAL A 115 -1.41 7.06 17.05
CA VAL A 115 -0.18 6.50 17.60
C VAL A 115 0.84 7.63 17.66
N GLN A 116 1.05 8.20 18.86
CA GLN A 116 1.95 9.34 19.06
C GLN A 116 3.43 8.90 19.09
N ASP A 117 3.70 7.66 19.46
CA ASP A 117 5.05 7.11 19.58
C ASP A 117 5.27 6.01 18.54
N SER A 118 6.38 6.07 17.81
CA SER A 118 6.78 5.00 16.89
C SER A 118 6.77 3.67 17.64
N LEU A 119 5.83 2.77 17.29
CA LEU A 119 5.77 1.39 17.80
C LEU A 119 6.99 0.56 17.38
N MET A 120 7.85 1.14 16.55
CA MET A 120 9.06 0.57 16.00
C MET A 120 10.27 1.29 16.63
N PRO A 121 11.40 0.59 16.84
CA PRO A 121 12.63 1.20 17.32
C PRO A 121 13.00 2.44 16.51
N SER A 122 13.59 3.43 17.18
CA SER A 122 14.14 4.62 16.52
C SER A 122 15.15 4.20 15.46
N LEU A 123 14.94 4.67 14.23
CA LEU A 123 15.88 4.53 13.13
C LEU A 123 17.22 5.23 13.45
N PRO A 124 18.36 4.80 12.87
CA PRO A 124 19.60 5.58 12.87
C PRO A 124 19.39 7.06 12.51
N ASP A 125 20.22 7.93 13.08
CA ASP A 125 20.14 9.38 12.91
C ASP A 125 20.33 9.82 11.45
N GLY A 126 19.42 10.68 10.98
CA GLY A 126 19.49 11.35 9.68
C GLY A 126 18.19 11.24 8.87
N PRO A 127 17.91 12.16 7.94
CA PRO A 127 16.84 11.96 6.97
C PRO A 127 17.25 10.82 6.01
N LEU A 128 16.40 9.80 5.87
CA LEU A 128 16.56 8.84 4.78
C LEU A 128 16.51 9.58 3.44
N LYS A 129 17.60 9.60 2.68
CA LYS A 129 17.56 10.08 1.29
C LYS A 129 16.78 9.06 0.47
N PHE A 130 15.49 9.32 0.30
CA PHE A 130 14.58 8.54 -0.51
C PHE A 130 14.10 9.42 -1.66
N PRO A 131 14.05 8.86 -2.86
CA PRO A 131 12.72 8.47 -3.36
C PRO A 131 12.67 6.97 -3.66
N VAL A 132 11.74 6.24 -3.04
CA VAL A 132 11.18 5.01 -3.64
C VAL A 132 10.01 5.43 -4.51
N VAL A 133 10.35 6.16 -5.55
CA VAL A 133 9.87 5.78 -6.85
C VAL A 133 11.15 5.46 -7.58
N VAL A 134 11.45 4.16 -7.70
CA VAL A 134 12.16 3.74 -8.90
C VAL A 134 11.20 4.16 -9.99
N GLU A 135 11.39 5.33 -10.58
CA GLU A 135 10.94 5.48 -11.95
C GLU A 135 11.73 4.38 -12.65
N PRO A 136 11.08 3.30 -13.11
CA PRO A 136 11.79 2.32 -13.91
C PRO A 136 12.44 3.13 -15.01
N ASN A 137 13.78 3.11 -15.09
CA ASN A 137 14.58 3.85 -16.07
C ASN A 137 13.71 4.13 -17.29
N ALA A 138 13.25 5.39 -17.43
CA ALA A 138 12.10 5.74 -18.24
C ALA A 138 12.36 5.50 -19.73
N LYS A 139 12.37 4.24 -20.14
CA LYS A 139 11.79 3.85 -21.41
C LYS A 139 10.31 4.00 -21.19
N GLU A 140 9.65 4.82 -22.00
CA GLU A 140 8.19 4.99 -22.00
C GLU A 140 7.52 3.61 -22.02
N SER A 141 7.20 3.08 -20.84
CA SER A 141 6.41 1.87 -20.70
C SER A 141 4.96 2.30 -20.81
N VAL A 142 4.26 1.80 -21.82
CA VAL A 142 2.82 1.98 -21.89
C VAL A 142 2.20 1.07 -20.83
N GLU A 143 1.71 1.67 -19.76
CA GLU A 143 0.99 0.98 -18.71
C GLU A 143 -0.49 0.83 -19.09
N PHE A 144 -1.04 -0.36 -18.86
CA PHE A 144 -2.44 -0.65 -19.09
C PHE A 144 -3.07 -1.19 -17.81
N GLU A 145 -4.22 -0.64 -17.45
CA GLU A 145 -5.03 -1.13 -16.34
C GLU A 145 -6.13 -2.07 -16.87
N LYS A 146 -6.23 -3.25 -16.27
CA LYS A 146 -7.29 -4.22 -16.59
C LYS A 146 -7.87 -4.83 -15.32
N MET A 147 -9.19 -4.81 -15.21
CA MET A 147 -9.91 -5.46 -14.12
C MET A 147 -10.23 -6.90 -14.49
N PHE A 148 -9.86 -7.84 -13.61
CA PHE A 148 -10.18 -9.25 -13.74
C PHE A 148 -11.23 -9.63 -12.70
N PHE A 149 -12.33 -10.24 -13.16
CA PHE A 149 -13.41 -10.68 -12.28
C PHE A 149 -13.30 -12.18 -12.00
N LEU A 150 -13.14 -12.54 -10.72
CA LEU A 150 -13.21 -13.93 -10.26
C LEU A 150 -14.53 -14.12 -9.51
N SER A 151 -15.44 -14.91 -10.10
CA SER A 151 -16.72 -15.24 -9.46
C SER A 151 -16.52 -16.16 -8.25
N GLU A 152 -17.54 -16.23 -7.39
CA GLU A 152 -17.56 -17.16 -6.26
C GLU A 152 -17.42 -18.62 -6.71
N SER A 153 -18.06 -18.99 -7.83
CA SER A 153 -17.94 -20.33 -8.41
C SER A 153 -16.49 -20.65 -8.83
N ASN A 154 -15.78 -19.69 -9.44
CA ASN A 154 -14.39 -19.84 -9.83
C ASN A 154 -13.50 -20.04 -8.60
N ILE A 155 -13.71 -19.24 -7.55
CA ILE A 155 -12.97 -19.35 -6.29
C ILE A 155 -13.23 -20.72 -5.65
N ARG A 156 -14.48 -21.21 -5.64
CA ARG A 156 -14.83 -22.53 -5.10
C ARG A 156 -14.17 -23.66 -5.87
N ALA A 157 -14.19 -23.59 -7.20
CA ALA A 157 -13.53 -24.57 -8.06
C ALA A 157 -12.01 -24.60 -7.84
N LEU A 158 -11.37 -23.43 -7.72
CA LEU A 158 -9.94 -23.34 -7.41
C LEU A 158 -9.61 -23.95 -6.04
N LYS A 159 -10.43 -23.68 -5.02
CA LYS A 159 -10.27 -24.29 -3.69
C LYS A 159 -10.40 -25.81 -3.74
N ALA A 160 -11.40 -26.34 -4.44
CA ALA A 160 -11.59 -27.79 -4.62
C ALA A 160 -10.37 -28.41 -5.32
N LEU A 161 -9.91 -27.82 -6.43
CA LEU A 161 -8.72 -28.28 -7.16
C LEU A 161 -7.49 -28.39 -6.27
N ILE A 162 -7.29 -27.45 -5.33
CA ILE A 162 -6.17 -27.49 -4.40
C ILE A 162 -6.34 -28.58 -3.34
N VAL A 163 -7.55 -28.82 -2.85
CA VAL A 163 -7.83 -29.82 -1.82
C VAL A 163 -7.78 -31.24 -2.41
N ASP A 164 -8.24 -31.40 -3.65
CA ASP A 164 -8.30 -32.69 -4.35
C ASP A 164 -6.94 -33.15 -4.91
N ASP A 165 -5.94 -32.27 -4.94
CA ASP A 165 -4.58 -32.62 -5.39
C ASP A 165 -3.91 -33.57 -4.36
N PRO A 166 -3.48 -34.78 -4.77
CA PRO A 166 -2.89 -35.77 -3.86
C PRO A 166 -1.61 -35.32 -3.15
N SER A 167 -0.91 -34.33 -3.70
CA SER A 167 0.32 -33.76 -3.14
C SER A 167 0.07 -32.52 -2.26
N SER A 168 -1.19 -32.11 -2.12
CA SER A 168 -1.56 -30.94 -1.33
C SER A 168 -1.52 -31.24 0.17
N ILE A 169 -0.80 -30.38 0.90
CA ILE A 169 -0.80 -30.37 2.37
C ILE A 169 -1.79 -29.34 2.94
N VAL A 170 -2.48 -28.60 2.08
CA VAL A 170 -3.32 -27.45 2.45
C VAL A 170 -4.76 -27.91 2.58
N GLN A 171 -5.19 -28.12 3.81
CA GLN A 171 -6.61 -28.27 4.13
C GLN A 171 -7.25 -26.89 4.27
N ASN A 172 -8.45 -26.71 3.69
CA ASN A 172 -9.24 -25.47 3.77
C ASN A 172 -8.48 -24.18 3.33
N PRO A 173 -8.12 -24.04 2.05
CA PRO A 173 -7.53 -22.81 1.52
C PRO A 173 -8.47 -21.58 1.69
N THR A 174 -7.92 -20.47 2.18
CA THR A 174 -8.62 -19.18 2.27
C THR A 174 -8.74 -18.54 0.89
N THR A 175 -9.74 -17.67 0.69
CA THR A 175 -9.91 -16.98 -0.60
C THR A 175 -8.70 -16.12 -0.94
N THR A 176 -8.11 -15.43 0.04
CA THR A 176 -6.90 -14.61 -0.17
C THR A 176 -5.72 -15.46 -0.62
N GLU A 177 -5.46 -16.60 0.01
CA GLU A 177 -4.35 -17.49 -0.40
C GLU A 177 -4.51 -17.95 -1.86
N VAL A 178 -5.72 -18.37 -2.25
CA VAL A 178 -5.99 -18.87 -3.61
C VAL A 178 -5.91 -17.77 -4.65
N VAL A 179 -6.51 -16.62 -4.39
CA VAL A 179 -6.51 -15.48 -5.33
C VAL A 179 -5.10 -14.91 -5.48
N SER A 180 -4.35 -14.77 -4.38
CA SER A 180 -2.96 -14.33 -4.44
C SER A 180 -2.09 -15.33 -5.21
N ALA A 181 -2.26 -16.65 -4.98
CA ALA A 181 -1.50 -17.67 -5.68
C ALA A 181 -1.77 -17.69 -7.19
N ILE A 182 -3.03 -17.54 -7.63
CA ILE A 182 -3.34 -17.54 -9.07
C ILE A 182 -2.83 -16.28 -9.76
N VAL A 183 -2.97 -15.11 -9.13
CA VAL A 183 -2.43 -13.85 -9.66
C VAL A 183 -0.91 -13.94 -9.76
N TYR A 184 -0.26 -14.43 -8.71
CA TYR A 184 1.20 -14.60 -8.69
C TYR A 184 1.67 -15.57 -9.77
N LYS A 185 1.02 -16.72 -9.90
CA LYS A 185 1.32 -17.69 -10.95
C LYS A 185 1.24 -17.08 -12.34
N CYS A 186 0.16 -16.36 -12.65
CA CYS A 186 0.00 -15.71 -13.94
C CYS A 186 1.09 -14.66 -14.19
N ALA A 187 1.37 -13.81 -13.20
CA ALA A 187 2.39 -12.78 -13.32
C ALA A 187 3.80 -13.37 -13.51
N ALA A 188 4.15 -14.41 -12.75
CA ALA A 188 5.44 -15.09 -12.83
C ALA A 188 5.66 -15.80 -14.18
N ILE A 189 4.65 -16.49 -14.71
CA ILE A 189 4.73 -17.12 -16.04
C ILE A 189 4.97 -16.07 -17.12
N VAL A 190 4.22 -14.96 -17.07
CA VAL A 190 4.39 -13.87 -18.05
C VAL A 190 5.78 -13.24 -17.92
N GLY A 191 6.25 -12.99 -16.70
CA GLY A 191 7.59 -12.46 -16.45
C GLY A 191 8.70 -13.36 -17.01
N ALA A 192 8.63 -14.67 -16.75
CA ALA A 192 9.60 -15.63 -17.26
C ALA A 192 9.57 -15.77 -18.80
N ASN A 193 8.39 -15.65 -19.42
CA ASN A 193 8.30 -15.64 -20.88
C ASN A 193 8.95 -14.40 -21.49
N ILE A 194 8.82 -13.24 -20.85
CA ILE A 194 9.47 -11.99 -21.28
C ILE A 194 10.99 -12.08 -21.15
N SER A 195 11.50 -12.80 -20.15
CA SER A 195 12.95 -13.06 -19.98
C SER A 195 13.50 -14.14 -20.92
N ASN A 196 12.70 -14.67 -21.85
CA ASN A 196 13.01 -15.86 -22.66
C ASN A 196 13.45 -17.07 -21.83
N GLY A 197 12.97 -17.17 -20.58
CA GLY A 197 13.35 -18.22 -19.63
C GLY A 197 14.73 -18.06 -19.01
N ASN A 198 15.46 -16.98 -19.28
CA ASN A 198 16.80 -16.75 -18.71
C ASN A 198 16.75 -16.46 -17.20
N ASP A 199 15.65 -15.92 -16.71
CA ASP A 199 15.39 -15.71 -15.29
C ASP A 199 13.92 -16.05 -15.00
N SER A 200 13.73 -17.09 -14.19
CA SER A 200 12.41 -17.53 -13.71
C SER A 200 12.19 -17.24 -12.23
N SER A 201 13.15 -16.55 -11.60
CA SER A 201 12.99 -16.10 -10.23
C SER A 201 11.94 -15.00 -10.17
N SER A 202 11.07 -15.09 -9.17
CA SER A 202 10.05 -14.09 -8.92
C SER A 202 9.71 -14.09 -7.45
N GLN A 203 9.06 -13.03 -6.99
CA GLN A 203 8.61 -12.93 -5.62
C GLN A 203 7.29 -12.17 -5.55
N MET A 204 6.31 -12.73 -4.86
CA MET A 204 5.14 -11.98 -4.43
C MET A 204 5.38 -11.42 -3.03
N VAL A 205 5.16 -10.12 -2.87
CA VAL A 205 5.18 -9.43 -1.57
C VAL A 205 3.75 -9.07 -1.18
N LEU A 206 3.32 -9.47 0.01
CA LEU A 206 2.01 -9.17 0.56
C LEU A 206 2.17 -8.37 1.86
N VAL A 207 1.32 -7.35 1.99
CA VAL A 207 1.27 -6.49 3.18
C VAL A 207 0.21 -7.02 4.16
N SER A 208 0.51 -7.00 5.45
CA SER A 208 -0.37 -7.47 6.52
C SER A 208 -0.59 -6.39 7.58
N ASP A 209 -1.84 -6.26 8.01
CA ASP A 209 -2.25 -5.39 9.12
C ASP A 209 -1.84 -6.02 10.47
N LEU A 210 -1.05 -5.29 11.26
CA LEU A 210 -0.57 -5.71 12.57
C LEU A 210 -1.48 -5.29 13.72
N ARG A 211 -2.60 -4.60 13.47
CA ARG A 211 -3.48 -4.11 14.56
C ARG A 211 -4.00 -5.20 15.49
N LYS A 212 -4.13 -6.44 15.00
CA LYS A 212 -4.54 -7.58 15.84
C LYS A 212 -3.46 -8.04 16.81
N THR A 213 -2.19 -7.78 16.50
CA THR A 213 -1.02 -8.20 17.28
C THR A 213 -0.46 -7.10 18.18
N ILE A 214 -0.99 -5.87 18.09
CA ILE A 214 -0.65 -4.77 19.01
C ILE A 214 -0.92 -5.22 20.47
N PRO A 215 -0.05 -4.93 21.44
CA PRO A 215 -0.29 -5.19 22.85
C PRO A 215 -1.62 -4.58 23.34
N PRO A 216 -2.39 -5.26 24.22
CA PRO A 216 -3.69 -4.76 24.70
C PRO A 216 -3.65 -3.33 25.26
N SER A 217 -2.52 -2.89 25.82
CA SER A 217 -2.31 -1.54 26.34
C SER A 217 -2.42 -0.42 25.29
N ILE A 218 -2.30 -0.75 23.99
CA ILE A 218 -2.32 0.20 22.86
C ILE A 218 -3.54 -0.06 21.96
N LYS A 219 -4.34 -1.10 22.26
CA LYS A 219 -5.51 -1.47 21.44
C LYS A 219 -6.64 -0.45 21.62
N SER A 220 -6.66 0.56 20.78
CA SER A 220 -7.91 1.21 20.37
C SER A 220 -8.41 0.58 19.07
N THR A 221 -9.72 0.44 18.91
CA THR A 221 -10.33 0.07 17.62
C THR A 221 -10.16 1.16 16.56
N SER A 222 -9.74 2.36 16.98
CA SER A 222 -9.59 3.58 16.18
C SER A 222 -8.12 4.01 15.98
N THR A 223 -7.16 3.08 16.07
CA THR A 223 -5.73 3.40 15.95
C THR A 223 -5.37 3.93 14.53
N ILE A 224 -4.85 5.15 14.48
CA ILE A 224 -4.38 5.84 13.28
C ILE A 224 -2.86 5.76 13.18
N GLY A 225 -2.36 5.38 12.00
CA GLY A 225 -0.94 5.27 11.66
C GLY A 225 -0.67 4.06 10.76
N ASN A 226 0.54 3.97 10.20
CA ASN A 226 0.95 2.80 9.44
C ASN A 226 1.30 1.65 10.39
N ILE A 227 0.40 0.67 10.52
CA ILE A 227 0.61 -0.49 11.41
C ILE A 227 0.56 -1.75 10.57
N LEU A 228 1.62 -1.91 9.80
CA LEU A 228 1.74 -2.93 8.78
C LEU A 228 3.13 -3.55 8.78
N THR A 229 3.20 -4.72 8.18
CA THR A 229 4.45 -5.39 7.81
C THR A 229 4.24 -6.11 6.49
N ALA A 230 5.29 -6.72 5.96
CA ALA A 230 5.22 -7.53 4.76
C ALA A 230 5.78 -8.92 5.01
N PHE A 231 5.28 -9.85 4.20
CA PHE A 231 5.86 -11.17 4.00
C PHE A 231 5.93 -11.43 2.50
N SER A 232 6.77 -12.38 2.12
CA SER A 232 6.97 -12.68 0.71
C SER A 232 7.08 -14.17 0.45
N THR A 233 6.71 -14.56 -0.76
CA THR A 233 6.76 -15.93 -1.24
C THR A 233 7.59 -15.96 -2.52
N PRO A 234 8.90 -16.24 -2.44
CA PRO A 234 9.76 -16.34 -3.61
C PRO A 234 9.53 -17.66 -4.35
N ILE A 235 9.78 -17.64 -5.65
CA ILE A 235 10.01 -18.83 -6.46
C ILE A 235 11.39 -18.70 -7.12
N TYR A 236 12.02 -19.83 -7.39
CA TYR A 236 13.30 -19.88 -8.10
C TYR A 236 13.17 -20.61 -9.43
N ASN A 237 12.15 -21.45 -9.59
CA ASN A 237 11.88 -22.20 -10.82
C ASN A 237 10.38 -22.18 -11.14
N LEU A 238 10.02 -22.32 -12.43
CA LEU A 238 8.61 -22.39 -12.83
C LEU A 238 7.87 -23.62 -12.29
N GLU A 239 8.58 -24.68 -11.94
CA GLU A 239 8.01 -25.86 -11.27
C GLU A 239 7.42 -25.52 -9.90
N ASP A 240 7.90 -24.45 -9.26
CA ASP A 240 7.37 -23.97 -7.99
C ASP A 240 5.96 -23.38 -8.13
N LEU A 241 5.52 -23.08 -9.35
CA LEU A 241 4.23 -22.46 -9.65
C LEU A 241 3.05 -23.44 -9.66
N ARG A 242 3.21 -24.67 -9.17
CA ARG A 242 2.06 -25.55 -8.91
C ARG A 242 1.16 -24.89 -7.87
N LEU A 243 -0.13 -24.76 -8.18
CA LEU A 243 -1.05 -23.96 -7.38
C LEU A 243 -1.16 -24.45 -5.92
N PRO A 244 -1.25 -25.77 -5.63
CA PRO A 244 -1.25 -26.25 -4.24
C PRO A 244 0.03 -25.91 -3.48
N LYS A 245 1.19 -26.00 -4.14
CA LYS A 245 2.49 -25.63 -3.57
C LYS A 245 2.54 -24.14 -3.25
N LEU A 246 2.18 -23.28 -4.19
CA LEU A 246 2.13 -21.82 -3.95
C LEU A 246 1.22 -21.44 -2.79
N VAL A 247 0.05 -22.08 -2.69
CA VAL A 247 -0.88 -21.83 -1.59
C VAL A 247 -0.28 -22.30 -0.25
N ALA A 248 0.42 -23.43 -0.25
CA ALA A 248 1.15 -23.91 0.93
C ALA A 248 2.27 -22.94 1.33
N ASP A 249 3.03 -22.44 0.37
CA ASP A 249 4.14 -21.51 0.59
C ASP A 249 3.64 -20.16 1.12
N ILE A 250 2.56 -19.60 0.54
CA ILE A 250 1.90 -18.38 1.05
C ILE A 250 1.42 -18.58 2.48
N ARG A 251 0.79 -19.72 2.77
CA ARG A 251 0.31 -20.05 4.11
C ARG A 251 1.45 -20.16 5.11
N LYS A 252 2.56 -20.81 4.72
CA LYS A 252 3.77 -20.92 5.52
C LYS A 252 4.33 -19.53 5.83
N SER A 253 4.52 -18.68 4.83
CA SER A 253 5.02 -17.31 5.03
C SER A 253 4.11 -16.48 5.93
N LYS A 254 2.78 -16.64 5.82
CA LYS A 254 1.81 -15.99 6.71
C LYS A 254 1.90 -16.51 8.15
N HIS A 255 2.12 -17.81 8.33
CA HIS A 255 2.30 -18.40 9.65
C HIS A 255 3.59 -17.91 10.31
N GLU A 256 4.71 -17.91 9.58
CA GLU A 256 5.99 -17.35 10.04
C GLU A 256 5.86 -15.88 10.45
N LEU A 257 5.12 -15.10 9.64
CA LEU A 257 4.79 -13.72 9.98
C LEU A 257 4.05 -13.63 11.32
N SER A 258 3.09 -14.52 11.59
CA SER A 258 2.29 -14.50 12.82
C SER A 258 3.07 -14.87 14.08
N THR A 259 4.17 -15.60 13.95
CA THR A 259 5.02 -16.03 15.07
C THR A 259 6.18 -15.07 15.35
N ARG A 260 6.48 -14.16 14.43
CA ARG A 260 7.57 -13.19 14.56
C ARG A 260 7.20 -12.00 15.44
N ASP A 261 8.17 -11.44 16.16
CA ASP A 261 8.04 -10.11 16.76
C ASP A 261 8.13 -9.03 15.68
N ASN A 262 7.00 -8.76 15.01
CA ASN A 262 6.92 -7.79 13.92
C ASN A 262 7.13 -6.33 14.37
N PHE A 263 7.23 -6.06 15.68
CA PHE A 263 7.59 -4.74 16.19
C PHE A 263 9.10 -4.57 16.40
N LYS A 264 9.87 -5.66 16.41
CA LYS A 264 11.34 -5.60 16.42
C LYS A 264 11.93 -5.97 15.06
N GLU A 265 11.32 -6.93 14.39
CA GLU A 265 11.81 -7.54 13.15
C GLU A 265 10.87 -7.22 11.98
N ASN A 266 10.48 -5.95 11.83
CA ASN A 266 9.57 -5.57 10.75
C ASN A 266 10.28 -5.64 9.39
N LYS A 267 10.02 -6.73 8.66
CA LYS A 267 10.59 -6.96 7.32
C LYS A 267 10.38 -5.80 6.36
N TRP A 268 9.22 -5.14 6.40
CA TRP A 268 8.95 -3.98 5.56
C TRP A 268 9.90 -2.82 5.86
N VAL A 269 10.14 -2.54 7.15
CA VAL A 269 11.09 -1.52 7.59
C VAL A 269 12.51 -1.91 7.23
N SER A 270 12.90 -3.16 7.45
CA SER A 270 14.24 -3.66 7.11
C SER A 270 14.54 -3.57 5.61
N GLU A 271 13.58 -3.94 4.74
CA GLU A 271 13.74 -3.82 3.29
C GLU A 271 13.83 -2.36 2.85
N MET A 272 13.01 -1.47 3.42
CA MET A 272 13.10 -0.03 3.15
C MET A 272 14.45 0.55 3.57
N LEU A 273 14.97 0.14 4.73
CA LEU A 273 16.28 0.56 5.23
C LEU A 273 17.43 0.06 4.35
N GLU A 274 17.42 -1.22 3.99
CA GLU A 274 18.44 -1.80 3.11
C GLU A 274 18.45 -1.08 1.76
N TYR A 275 17.26 -0.80 1.23
CA TYR A 275 17.13 -0.06 -0.02
C TYR A 275 17.63 1.39 0.10
N ALA A 276 17.26 2.11 1.16
CA ALA A 276 17.76 3.47 1.41
C ALA A 276 19.29 3.50 1.47
N ASN A 277 19.90 2.53 2.15
CA ASN A 277 21.35 2.43 2.28
C ASN A 277 22.03 2.18 0.93
N LYS A 278 21.48 1.32 0.07
CA LYS A 278 22.01 1.07 -1.28
C LYS A 278 21.98 2.31 -2.18
N ILE A 279 20.98 3.18 -2.04
CA ILE A 279 20.94 4.46 -2.77
C ILE A 279 22.06 5.37 -2.26
N ASN A 280 22.18 5.52 -0.93
CA ASN A 280 23.18 6.39 -0.32
C ASN A 280 24.60 6.07 -0.79
N THR A 281 24.99 4.78 -0.79
CA THR A 281 26.33 4.35 -1.23
C THR A 281 26.59 4.63 -2.71
N ARG A 282 25.59 4.42 -3.58
CA ARG A 282 25.72 4.73 -5.02
C ARG A 282 25.96 6.22 -5.28
N THR A 283 25.28 7.10 -4.54
CA THR A 283 25.50 8.56 -4.65
C THR A 283 26.86 9.01 -4.12
N GLU A 284 27.43 8.32 -3.13
CA GLU A 284 28.78 8.64 -2.62
C GLU A 284 29.86 8.22 -3.61
N ASP A 285 29.70 7.04 -4.24
CA ASP A 285 30.60 6.57 -5.28
C ASP A 285 30.59 7.52 -6.50
N ASP A 286 29.42 7.99 -6.95
CA ASP A 286 29.29 8.95 -8.07
C ASP A 286 29.86 10.35 -7.76
N GLN A 287 29.98 10.73 -6.48
CA GLN A 287 30.64 11.97 -6.06
C GLN A 287 32.15 11.83 -5.91
N SER A 288 32.67 10.61 -5.75
CA SER A 288 34.12 10.36 -5.65
C SER A 288 34.87 10.42 -7.00
N TYR A 289 34.13 10.46 -8.12
CA TYR A 289 34.66 10.57 -9.49
C TYR A 289 34.51 11.95 -10.13
N ARG A 290 34.30 13.03 -9.35
CA ARG A 290 34.33 14.42 -9.83
C ARG A 290 35.46 15.23 -9.23
#